data_AF-A0A454JDR7-F1
#
_entry.id   AF-A0A454JDR7-F1
#
_cell.length_a   1.000
_cell.length_b   1.000
_cell.length_c   1.000
_cell.angle_alpha   90.00
_cell.angle_beta   90.00
_cell.angle_gamma   90.00
#
_symmetry.space_group_name_H-M   'P 1'
#
loop_
_entity.id
_entity.type
_entity.pdbx_description
1 polymer ?
#
loop_
_entity_poly.entity_id
_entity_poly.type
_entity_poly.pdbx_seq_one_letter_code
_entity_poly.pdbx_strand_id
1 'polypeptide(L)'
;MWLAMLTLILVGCTVAALAGLLGGALRQHDPDAMAGQGLPTGDSVLGKVAAIRKSRDDSWTRRPWPYIRDRLTFPPLDIPAVILHSSITPGKCYRVDPATLTCTCSYFLLRGSNAAIGSKERLCRHLRKVYAERGTLPPVVNMVLLDDVHFCETDQLWSGEVEGVPVAIAWREGDPWVTIYTRSNALNQPPEFQRYNFHLDHASWADSRAPKYNASAIRQMLADWFGDRKLMA
;
A
#
# COMPACT_ATOMS: atom_id res chain seq x y z
N MET A 1 -31.50 -11.40 44.25
CA MET A 1 -31.22 -11.70 42.83
C MET A 1 -31.91 -10.73 41.87
N TRP A 2 -33.21 -10.46 42.03
CA TRP A 2 -33.97 -9.52 41.17
C TRP A 2 -33.41 -8.09 41.11
N LEU A 3 -32.94 -7.54 42.22
CA LEU A 3 -32.34 -6.19 42.28
C LEU A 3 -31.06 -6.06 41.44
N ALA A 4 -30.23 -7.10 41.40
CA ALA A 4 -28.99 -7.10 40.62
C ALA A 4 -29.22 -7.22 39.11
N MET A 5 -30.32 -7.86 38.71
CA MET A 5 -30.71 -7.96 37.31
C MET A 5 -31.33 -6.63 36.82
N LEU A 6 -32.11 -5.98 37.69
CA LEU A 6 -32.71 -4.67 37.41
C LEU A 6 -31.65 -3.59 37.24
N THR A 7 -30.61 -3.58 38.07
CA THR A 7 -29.49 -2.63 37.93
C THR A 7 -28.70 -2.85 36.64
N LEU A 8 -28.48 -4.10 36.23
CA LEU A 8 -27.77 -4.42 34.99
C LEU A 8 -28.53 -3.94 33.75
N ILE A 9 -29.85 -4.09 33.75
CA ILE A 9 -30.71 -3.59 32.66
C ILE A 9 -30.69 -2.06 32.62
N LEU A 10 -30.85 -1.40 33.77
CA LEU A 10 -30.84 0.07 33.85
C LEU A 10 -29.49 0.64 33.40
N VAL A 11 -28.38 0.05 33.84
CA VAL A 11 -27.03 0.46 33.40
C VAL A 11 -26.88 0.25 31.89
N GLY A 12 -27.30 -0.91 31.35
CA GLY A 12 -27.26 -1.17 29.91
C GLY A 12 -28.06 -0.14 29.09
N CYS A 13 -29.27 0.20 29.53
CA CYS A 13 -30.10 1.20 28.86
C CYS A 13 -29.49 2.61 28.92
N THR A 14 -28.90 3.01 30.05
CA THR A 14 -28.24 4.32 30.18
C THR A 14 -27.01 4.44 29.29
N VAL A 15 -26.19 3.39 29.18
CA VAL A 15 -25.00 3.37 28.31
C VAL A 15 -25.42 3.44 26.84
N ALA A 16 -26.47 2.73 26.43
CA ALA A 16 -26.99 2.78 25.07
C ALA A 16 -27.56 4.17 24.71
N ALA A 17 -28.27 4.81 25.65
CA ALA A 17 -28.79 6.17 25.45
C ALA A 17 -27.67 7.20 25.32
N LEU A 18 -26.62 7.10 26.15
CA LEU A 18 -25.43 7.95 26.07
C LEU A 18 -24.67 7.75 24.75
N ALA A 19 -24.51 6.51 24.29
CA ALA A 19 -23.88 6.21 23.00
C ALA A 19 -24.70 6.75 21.82
N GLY A 20 -26.04 6.69 21.89
CA GLY A 20 -26.94 7.26 20.89
C GLY A 20 -26.86 8.80 20.84
N LEU A 21 -26.82 9.47 21.99
CA LEU A 21 -26.67 10.92 22.08
C LEU A 21 -25.31 11.40 21.56
N LEU A 22 -24.22 10.71 21.93
CA LEU A 22 -22.88 11.03 21.45
C LEU A 22 -22.72 10.73 19.95
N GLY A 23 -23.27 9.62 19.46
CA GLY A 23 -23.29 9.28 18.04
C GLY A 23 -24.12 10.26 17.20
N GLY A 24 -25.23 10.78 17.75
CA GLY A 24 -26.05 11.82 17.13
C GLY A 24 -25.38 13.19 17.10
N ALA A 25 -24.72 13.59 18.20
CA ALA A 25 -23.98 14.84 18.28
C ALA A 25 -22.74 14.85 17.37
N LEU A 26 -22.06 13.72 17.21
CA LEU A 26 -20.93 13.57 16.27
C LEU A 26 -21.40 13.61 14.81
N ARG A 27 -22.61 13.11 14.51
CA ARG A 27 -23.23 13.22 13.17
C ARG A 27 -23.68 14.64 12.81
N GLN A 28 -23.94 15.49 13.81
CA GLN A 28 -24.19 16.93 13.57
C GLN A 28 -22.91 17.72 13.28
N HIS A 29 -21.74 17.09 13.44
CA HIS A 29 -20.45 17.62 13.03
C HIS A 29 -19.93 16.99 11.72
N ASP A 30 -20.84 16.51 10.86
CA ASP A 30 -20.50 16.18 9.48
C ASP A 30 -20.34 17.48 8.66
N PRO A 31 -19.14 17.81 8.16
CA PRO A 31 -18.90 19.03 7.38
C PRO A 31 -19.67 19.05 6.03
N ASP A 32 -20.19 17.91 5.59
CA ASP A 32 -20.93 17.78 4.33
C ASP A 32 -22.37 18.31 4.39
N ALA A 33 -22.94 18.50 5.59
CA ALA A 33 -24.30 19.05 5.76
C ALA A 33 -24.36 20.60 5.74
N MET A 34 -23.21 21.29 5.74
CA MET A 34 -23.12 22.76 5.72
C MET A 34 -22.63 23.34 4.38
N ALA A 35 -22.52 22.53 3.32
CA ALA A 35 -22.09 22.97 1.99
C ALA A 35 -23.10 23.89 1.25
N GLY A 36 -24.21 24.27 1.90
CA GLY A 36 -25.32 24.99 1.27
C GLY A 36 -25.48 26.47 1.63
N GLN A 37 -24.64 27.08 2.47
CA GLN A 37 -24.77 28.50 2.81
C GLN A 37 -23.49 29.27 2.49
N GLY A 38 -23.61 30.19 1.54
CA GLY A 38 -22.50 30.95 1.00
C GLY A 38 -21.95 32.04 1.92
N LEU A 39 -20.64 32.24 1.75
CA LEU A 39 -19.80 33.42 2.01
C LEU A 39 -19.53 33.81 3.49
N PRO A 40 -18.39 34.48 3.82
CA PRO A 40 -17.44 35.14 2.94
C PRO A 40 -15.97 34.68 3.06
N THR A 41 -15.20 35.11 2.06
CA THR A 41 -13.75 35.15 1.94
C THR A 41 -13.05 35.59 3.23
N GLY A 42 -12.40 34.64 3.89
CA GLY A 42 -11.39 34.88 4.92
C GLY A 42 -10.17 34.05 4.58
N ASP A 43 -9.05 34.72 4.35
CA ASP A 43 -7.79 34.21 3.80
C ASP A 43 -7.10 33.26 4.79
N SER A 44 -7.69 32.08 5.01
CA SER A 44 -7.18 31.09 5.96
C SER A 44 -6.03 30.31 5.30
N VAL A 45 -4.91 30.20 6.01
CA VAL A 45 -3.75 29.39 5.61
C VAL A 45 -4.18 27.94 5.34
N LEU A 46 -5.17 27.44 6.07
CA LEU A 46 -5.79 26.12 5.84
C LEU A 46 -6.56 26.05 4.52
N GLY A 47 -7.21 27.14 4.09
CA GLY A 47 -7.88 27.24 2.80
C GLY A 47 -6.89 27.30 1.63
N LYS A 48 -5.75 27.98 1.79
CA LYS A 48 -4.68 27.98 0.79
C LYS A 48 -4.00 26.61 0.68
N VAL A 49 -3.74 25.94 1.81
CA VAL A 49 -3.19 24.57 1.81
C VAL A 49 -4.20 23.57 1.23
N ALA A 50 -5.49 23.69 1.54
CA ALA A 50 -6.54 22.86 0.96
C ALA A 50 -6.73 23.12 -0.53
N ALA A 51 -6.63 24.37 -0.99
CA ALA A 51 -6.70 24.73 -2.41
C ALA A 51 -5.47 24.25 -3.20
N ILE A 52 -4.26 24.34 -2.63
CA ILE A 52 -3.03 23.78 -3.23
C ILE A 52 -3.11 22.26 -3.26
N ARG A 53 -3.61 21.62 -2.19
CA ARG A 53 -3.80 20.16 -2.14
C ARG A 53 -4.85 19.70 -3.15
N LYS A 54 -5.96 20.41 -3.27
CA LYS A 54 -7.04 20.12 -4.23
C LYS A 54 -6.62 20.40 -5.68
N SER A 55 -5.90 21.49 -5.97
CA SER A 55 -5.40 21.77 -7.33
C SER A 55 -4.31 20.79 -7.75
N ARG A 56 -3.50 20.30 -6.78
CA ARG A 56 -2.54 19.23 -7.01
C ARG A 56 -3.29 17.91 -7.25
N ASP A 57 -4.19 17.50 -6.37
CA ASP A 57 -5.02 16.30 -6.52
C ASP A 57 -5.81 16.27 -7.85
N ASP A 58 -6.37 17.39 -8.30
CA ASP A 58 -7.11 17.52 -9.56
C ASP A 58 -6.19 17.41 -10.81
N SER A 59 -4.90 17.73 -10.68
CA SER A 59 -3.92 17.58 -11.77
C SER A 59 -3.37 16.15 -11.90
N TRP A 60 -3.40 15.37 -10.80
CA TRP A 60 -2.92 13.98 -10.75
C TRP A 60 -4.05 12.95 -11.01
N THR A 61 -5.30 13.28 -10.68
CA THR A 61 -6.48 12.40 -10.88
C THR A 61 -6.99 12.33 -12.32
N ARG A 62 -6.50 13.18 -13.23
CA ARG A 62 -6.93 13.22 -14.65
C ARG A 62 -5.91 12.68 -15.65
N ARG A 63 -4.88 11.96 -15.20
CA ARG A 63 -3.98 11.28 -16.13
C ARG A 63 -4.46 9.86 -16.35
N PRO A 64 -4.66 9.41 -17.60
CA PRO A 64 -4.81 8.01 -17.90
C PRO A 64 -3.42 7.37 -17.68
N TRP A 65 -3.06 7.16 -16.42
CA TRP A 65 -1.95 6.27 -16.08
C TRP A 65 -2.21 4.97 -16.83
N PRO A 66 -1.20 4.34 -17.47
CA PRO A 66 -1.39 3.01 -17.98
C PRO A 66 -1.86 2.18 -16.80
N TYR A 67 -3.11 1.74 -16.86
CA TYR A 67 -3.61 0.68 -16.02
C TYR A 67 -2.74 -0.52 -16.37
N ILE A 68 -1.61 -0.66 -15.68
CA ILE A 68 -0.84 -1.88 -15.67
C ILE A 68 -1.73 -2.89 -14.96
N ARG A 69 -2.52 -3.58 -15.79
CA ARG A 69 -3.60 -4.51 -15.42
C ARG A 69 -3.09 -5.81 -14.83
N ASP A 70 -1.77 -6.04 -14.87
CA ASP A 70 -1.16 -7.16 -14.18
C ASP A 70 -1.05 -6.83 -12.69
N ARG A 71 -2.22 -6.81 -12.03
CA ARG A 71 -2.26 -7.02 -10.58
C ARG A 71 -1.58 -8.36 -10.37
N LEU A 72 -0.38 -8.34 -9.81
CA LEU A 72 0.25 -9.54 -9.29
C LEU A 72 -0.79 -10.25 -8.42
N THR A 73 -1.25 -11.39 -8.91
CA THR A 73 -2.12 -12.27 -8.16
C THR A 73 -1.24 -13.17 -7.32
N PHE A 74 -1.62 -13.34 -6.05
CA PHE A 74 -0.91 -14.18 -5.11
C PHE A 74 -1.73 -15.45 -4.89
N PRO A 75 -1.67 -16.45 -5.80
CA PRO A 75 -2.49 -17.65 -5.69
C PRO A 75 -2.10 -18.44 -4.44
N PRO A 76 -3.05 -19.10 -3.77
CA PRO A 76 -2.74 -19.93 -2.62
C PRO A 76 -1.65 -20.96 -2.91
N LEU A 77 -0.81 -21.23 -1.92
CA LEU A 77 0.28 -22.20 -2.04
C LEU A 77 -0.19 -23.53 -1.47
N ASP A 78 0.05 -24.63 -2.18
CA ASP A 78 -0.24 -25.99 -1.69
C ASP A 78 0.81 -26.43 -0.66
N ILE A 79 0.78 -25.79 0.50
CA ILE A 79 1.72 -25.97 1.60
C ILE A 79 0.92 -25.97 2.91
N PRO A 80 1.22 -26.90 3.84
CA PRO A 80 0.59 -26.91 5.16
C PRO A 80 0.78 -25.59 5.91
N ALA A 81 -0.16 -25.28 6.80
CA ALA A 81 -0.05 -24.13 7.68
C ALA A 81 1.25 -24.20 8.51
N VAL A 82 1.89 -23.04 8.67
CA VAL A 82 3.14 -22.87 9.41
C VAL A 82 2.95 -21.98 10.63
N ILE A 83 3.78 -22.18 11.64
CA ILE A 83 3.86 -21.31 12.81
C ILE A 83 5.08 -20.40 12.68
N LEU A 84 4.84 -19.08 12.72
CA LEU A 84 5.91 -18.08 12.73
C LEU A 84 5.99 -17.41 14.09
N HIS A 85 7.17 -17.39 14.68
CA HIS A 85 7.44 -16.67 15.92
C HIS A 85 7.69 -15.19 15.62
N SER A 86 7.17 -14.32 16.49
CA SER A 86 7.46 -12.88 16.41
C SER A 86 8.94 -12.64 16.71
N SER A 87 9.59 -11.82 15.87
CA SER A 87 10.96 -11.36 16.10
C SER A 87 11.06 -10.24 17.14
N ILE A 88 9.92 -9.65 17.54
CA ILE A 88 9.86 -8.47 18.43
C ILE A 88 9.29 -8.84 19.78
N THR A 89 8.27 -9.72 19.82
CA THR A 89 7.58 -10.09 21.05
C THR A 89 7.85 -11.56 21.38
N PRO A 90 8.71 -11.86 22.37
CA PRO A 90 8.98 -13.24 22.80
C PRO A 90 7.69 -13.99 23.14
N GLY A 91 7.62 -15.26 22.76
CA GLY A 91 6.46 -16.13 23.02
C GLY A 91 5.24 -15.88 22.13
N LYS A 92 5.17 -14.76 21.39
CA LYS A 92 4.08 -14.51 20.44
C LYS A 92 4.32 -15.29 19.15
N CYS A 93 3.34 -16.08 18.73
CA CYS A 93 3.37 -16.82 17.48
C CYS A 93 2.15 -16.50 16.61
N TYR A 94 2.30 -16.72 15.31
CA TYR A 94 1.27 -16.53 14.31
C TYR A 94 1.12 -17.83 13.54
N ARG A 95 -0.11 -18.33 13.43
CA ARG A 95 -0.44 -19.38 12.48
C ARG A 95 -0.69 -18.72 11.13
N VAL A 96 0.01 -19.19 10.11
CA VAL A 96 -0.07 -18.73 8.73
C VAL A 96 -0.48 -19.91 7.89
N ASP A 97 -1.54 -19.76 7.11
CA ASP A 97 -2.06 -20.80 6.23
C ASP A 97 -1.98 -20.32 4.77
N PRO A 98 -0.94 -20.71 4.04
CA PRO A 98 -0.73 -20.29 2.65
C PRO A 98 -1.77 -20.86 1.67
N ALA A 99 -2.35 -22.01 1.98
CA ALA A 99 -3.36 -22.68 1.15
C ALA A 99 -4.71 -21.96 1.16
N THR A 100 -4.99 -21.22 2.23
CA THR A 100 -6.22 -20.39 2.35
C THR A 100 -5.93 -18.89 2.31
N LEU A 101 -4.64 -18.51 2.25
CA LEU A 101 -4.15 -17.14 2.38
C LEU A 101 -4.65 -16.47 3.66
N THR A 102 -4.52 -17.14 4.79
CA THR A 102 -4.95 -16.62 6.10
C THR A 102 -3.81 -16.53 7.10
N CYS A 103 -3.95 -15.62 8.07
CA CYS A 103 -2.99 -15.44 9.15
C CYS A 103 -3.67 -14.98 10.44
N THR A 104 -3.19 -15.42 11.59
CA THR A 104 -3.73 -14.99 12.90
C THR A 104 -3.19 -13.65 13.41
N CYS A 105 -2.38 -12.94 12.62
CA CYS A 105 -1.86 -11.63 13.04
C CYS A 105 -2.94 -10.55 12.99
N SER A 106 -2.86 -9.56 13.89
CA SER A 106 -3.84 -8.48 13.99
C SER A 106 -4.04 -7.70 12.69
N TYR A 107 -2.96 -7.48 11.93
CA TYR A 107 -3.05 -6.83 10.61
C TYR A 107 -3.99 -7.59 9.66
N PHE A 108 -3.83 -8.91 9.57
CA PHE A 108 -4.70 -9.73 8.73
C PHE A 108 -6.13 -9.70 9.25
N LEU A 109 -6.34 -9.93 10.54
CA LEU A 109 -7.68 -10.00 11.12
C LEU A 109 -8.47 -8.70 10.94
N LEU A 110 -7.81 -7.55 11.06
CA LEU A 110 -8.45 -6.23 10.96
C LEU A 110 -8.61 -5.74 9.51
N ARG A 111 -7.74 -6.16 8.59
CA ARG A 111 -7.70 -5.61 7.22
C ARG A 111 -7.69 -6.71 6.17
N GLY A 112 -6.65 -7.55 6.16
CA GLY A 112 -6.43 -8.54 5.11
C GLY A 112 -7.56 -9.58 4.95
N SER A 113 -8.28 -9.90 6.03
CA SER A 113 -9.42 -10.81 6.03
C SER A 113 -10.56 -10.37 5.11
N ASN A 114 -10.72 -9.06 4.92
CA ASN A 114 -11.75 -8.44 4.08
C ASN A 114 -11.30 -8.25 2.62
N ALA A 115 -10.01 -8.47 2.32
CA ALA A 115 -9.49 -8.38 0.97
C ALA A 115 -9.77 -9.66 0.17
N ALA A 116 -9.88 -9.52 -1.15
CA ALA A 116 -10.12 -10.64 -2.06
C ALA A 116 -8.97 -11.66 -2.00
N ILE A 117 -9.31 -12.94 -2.15
CA ILE A 117 -8.31 -14.01 -2.28
C ILE A 117 -7.43 -13.70 -3.50
N GLY A 118 -6.11 -13.78 -3.31
CA GLY A 118 -5.14 -13.48 -4.36
C GLY A 118 -4.75 -12.01 -4.49
N SER A 119 -5.36 -11.10 -3.74
CA SER A 119 -4.97 -9.68 -3.76
C SER A 119 -3.79 -9.41 -2.82
N LYS A 120 -2.96 -8.41 -3.16
CA LYS A 120 -1.82 -7.99 -2.33
C LYS A 120 -2.26 -7.48 -0.95
N GLU A 121 -3.43 -6.86 -0.86
CA GLU A 121 -4.01 -6.30 0.36
C GLU A 121 -4.30 -7.40 1.40
N ARG A 122 -4.46 -8.65 0.94
CA ARG A 122 -4.62 -9.84 1.79
C ARG A 122 -3.29 -10.29 2.41
N LEU A 123 -2.16 -9.92 1.83
CA LEU A 123 -0.84 -10.36 2.25
C LEU A 123 -0.29 -9.52 3.41
N CYS A 124 -0.50 -10.00 4.63
CA CYS A 124 0.24 -9.51 5.79
C CYS A 124 1.73 -9.85 5.67
N ARG A 125 2.57 -9.18 6.48
CA ARG A 125 4.02 -9.44 6.54
C ARG A 125 4.38 -10.93 6.70
N HIS A 126 3.57 -11.68 7.45
CA HIS A 126 3.79 -13.11 7.69
C HIS A 126 3.53 -13.96 6.44
N LEU A 127 2.44 -13.69 5.72
CA LEU A 127 2.16 -14.35 4.44
C LEU A 127 3.23 -14.01 3.41
N ARG A 128 3.65 -12.74 3.31
CA ARG A 128 4.74 -12.31 2.43
C ARG A 128 6.03 -13.07 2.69
N LYS A 129 6.39 -13.26 3.96
CA LYS A 129 7.56 -14.05 4.35
C LYS A 129 7.45 -15.49 3.84
N VAL A 130 6.30 -16.14 3.99
CA VAL A 130 6.11 -17.51 3.47
C VAL A 130 6.17 -17.56 1.94
N TYR A 131 5.61 -16.56 1.25
CA TYR A 131 5.74 -16.44 -0.21
C TYR A 131 7.19 -16.28 -0.65
N ALA A 132 7.95 -15.43 0.02
CA ALA A 132 9.34 -15.21 -0.35
C ALA A 132 10.22 -16.45 -0.12
N GLU A 133 9.90 -17.25 0.91
CA GLU A 133 10.66 -18.46 1.23
C GLU A 133 10.22 -19.69 0.43
N ARG A 134 8.94 -19.81 0.09
CA ARG A 134 8.35 -21.05 -0.44
C ARG A 134 7.46 -20.87 -1.66
N GLY A 135 7.19 -19.64 -2.06
CA GLY A 135 6.41 -19.32 -3.25
C GLY A 135 7.24 -19.45 -4.53
N THR A 136 6.56 -19.30 -5.66
CA THR A 136 7.14 -19.38 -7.00
C THR A 136 7.24 -18.01 -7.68
N LEU A 137 7.10 -16.93 -6.90
CA LEU A 137 7.19 -15.57 -7.42
C LEU A 137 8.61 -15.27 -7.92
N PRO A 138 8.76 -14.41 -8.94
CA PRO A 138 10.07 -13.97 -9.39
C PRO A 138 10.91 -13.39 -8.25
N PRO A 139 12.23 -13.67 -8.17
CA PRO A 139 13.09 -13.19 -7.08
C PRO A 139 13.04 -11.67 -6.85
N VAL A 140 12.91 -10.88 -7.92
CA VAL A 140 12.77 -9.42 -7.82
C VAL A 140 11.48 -9.00 -7.11
N VAL A 141 10.38 -9.74 -7.31
CA VAL A 141 9.10 -9.51 -6.63
C VAL A 141 9.19 -9.87 -5.16
N ASN A 142 9.88 -10.98 -4.84
CA ASN A 142 10.11 -11.37 -3.44
C ASN A 142 10.87 -10.29 -2.67
N MET A 143 11.86 -9.63 -3.30
CA MET A 143 12.54 -8.49 -2.68
C MET A 143 11.56 -7.36 -2.35
N VAL A 144 10.67 -6.99 -3.28
CA VAL A 144 9.68 -5.92 -3.04
C VAL A 144 8.77 -6.27 -1.85
N LEU A 145 8.27 -7.51 -1.80
CA LEU A 145 7.38 -7.98 -0.74
C LEU A 145 8.03 -7.98 0.65
N LEU A 146 9.35 -8.17 0.71
CA LEU A 146 10.13 -8.23 1.96
C LEU A 146 10.68 -6.87 2.39
N ASP A 147 11.00 -5.98 1.45
CA ASP A 147 11.64 -4.68 1.73
C ASP A 147 10.67 -3.70 2.38
N ASP A 148 9.42 -3.65 1.91
CA ASP A 148 8.51 -2.58 2.32
C ASP A 148 7.35 -3.07 3.21
N VAL A 149 7.35 -2.55 4.44
CA VAL A 149 6.35 -2.79 5.48
C VAL A 149 4.99 -2.21 5.08
N HIS A 150 4.95 -1.15 4.27
CA HIS A 150 3.75 -0.41 3.88
C HIS A 150 3.25 -0.71 2.46
N PHE A 151 4.05 -1.43 1.68
CA PHE A 151 3.82 -1.79 0.29
C PHE A 151 2.38 -2.21 -0.07
N CYS A 152 1.72 -2.99 0.78
CA CYS A 152 0.41 -3.57 0.43
C CYS A 152 -0.80 -2.67 0.68
N GLU A 153 -0.65 -1.48 1.26
CA GLU A 153 -1.84 -0.66 1.55
C GLU A 153 -2.25 0.21 0.37
N THR A 154 -1.28 0.74 -0.37
CA THR A 154 -1.54 1.78 -1.38
C THR A 154 -0.67 1.66 -2.63
N ASP A 155 0.37 0.83 -2.60
CA ASP A 155 1.43 0.92 -3.59
C ASP A 155 1.17 -0.08 -4.71
N GLN A 156 1.01 0.41 -5.92
CA GLN A 156 0.91 -0.40 -7.14
C GLN A 156 2.25 -1.08 -7.41
N LEU A 157 2.20 -2.23 -8.09
CA LEU A 157 3.39 -2.99 -8.45
C LEU A 157 3.29 -3.47 -9.87
N TRP A 158 4.37 -3.25 -10.61
CA TRP A 158 4.66 -3.93 -11.85
C TRP A 158 5.93 -4.74 -11.70
N SER A 159 6.02 -5.88 -12.39
CA SER A 159 7.26 -6.63 -12.54
C SER A 159 7.39 -7.18 -13.94
N GLY A 160 8.60 -7.16 -14.48
CA GLY A 160 8.90 -7.69 -15.80
C GLY A 160 10.39 -7.62 -16.08
N GLU A 161 10.75 -7.58 -17.35
CA GLU A 161 12.12 -7.40 -17.80
C GLU A 161 12.24 -6.09 -18.59
N VAL A 162 13.35 -5.38 -18.39
CA VAL A 162 13.73 -4.20 -19.17
C VAL A 162 15.13 -4.43 -19.68
N GLU A 163 15.31 -4.50 -21.00
CA GLU A 163 16.59 -4.86 -21.63
C GLU A 163 17.14 -6.23 -21.15
N GLY A 164 16.25 -7.21 -20.96
CA GLY A 164 16.60 -8.55 -20.46
C GLY A 164 17.06 -8.59 -19.00
N VAL A 165 16.89 -7.48 -18.26
CA VAL A 165 17.19 -7.40 -16.82
C VAL A 165 15.88 -7.41 -16.05
N PRO A 166 15.70 -8.28 -15.03
CA PRO A 166 14.49 -8.28 -14.23
C PRO A 166 14.35 -6.99 -13.42
N VAL A 167 13.15 -6.40 -13.48
CA VAL A 167 12.78 -5.15 -12.82
C VAL A 167 11.44 -5.32 -12.12
N ALA A 168 11.33 -4.76 -10.91
CA ALA A 168 10.03 -4.48 -10.29
C ALA A 168 9.93 -3.00 -9.94
N ILE A 169 8.75 -2.42 -10.16
CA ILE A 169 8.48 -0.99 -9.99
C ILE A 169 7.27 -0.84 -9.09
N ALA A 170 7.47 -0.20 -7.95
CA ALA A 170 6.46 0.09 -6.95
C ALA A 170 6.20 1.59 -6.88
N TRP A 171 4.93 2.00 -6.90
CA TRP A 171 4.57 3.42 -6.79
C TRP A 171 3.24 3.61 -6.06
N ARG A 172 3.09 4.78 -5.44
CA ARG A 172 1.84 5.19 -4.81
C ARG A 172 1.16 6.25 -5.67
N GLU A 173 -0.15 6.16 -5.79
CA GLU A 173 -0.92 7.20 -6.47
C GLU A 173 -0.76 8.54 -5.74
N GLY A 174 -0.42 9.59 -6.48
CA GLY A 174 -0.18 10.94 -5.95
C GLY A 174 1.21 11.19 -5.36
N ASP A 175 2.07 10.16 -5.27
CA ASP A 175 3.48 10.31 -4.89
C ASP A 175 4.35 10.48 -6.15
N PRO A 176 5.16 11.55 -6.25
CA PRO A 176 6.07 11.71 -7.39
C PRO A 176 7.26 10.74 -7.36
N TRP A 177 7.46 10.00 -6.26
CA TRP A 177 8.51 9.01 -6.15
C TRP A 177 8.05 7.61 -6.57
N VAL A 178 8.88 6.98 -7.39
CA VAL A 178 8.74 5.59 -7.79
C VAL A 178 9.91 4.80 -7.23
N THR A 179 9.62 3.67 -6.59
CA THR A 179 10.64 2.75 -6.09
C THR A 179 10.90 1.67 -7.14
N ILE A 180 12.17 1.49 -7.52
CA ILE A 180 12.60 0.54 -8.55
C ILE A 180 13.54 -0.48 -7.92
N TYR A 181 13.27 -1.75 -8.19
CA TYR A 181 14.12 -2.88 -7.83
C TYR A 181 14.64 -3.48 -9.12
N THR A 182 15.96 -3.54 -9.26
CA THR A 182 16.60 -4.11 -10.45
C THR A 182 17.94 -4.71 -10.08
N ARG A 183 18.47 -5.53 -10.98
CA ARG A 183 19.73 -6.24 -10.77
C ARG A 183 20.90 -5.27 -10.57
N SER A 184 21.72 -5.51 -9.56
CA SER A 184 22.90 -4.71 -9.22
C SER A 184 24.21 -5.36 -9.65
N ASN A 185 24.24 -6.68 -9.80
CA ASN A 185 25.45 -7.45 -10.09
C ASN A 185 25.54 -7.93 -11.55
N ALA A 186 26.67 -8.53 -11.93
CA ALA A 186 26.93 -8.92 -13.32
C ALA A 186 25.96 -10.02 -13.78
N LEU A 187 25.55 -10.02 -15.05
CA LEU A 187 24.53 -10.93 -15.59
C LEU A 187 24.91 -12.42 -15.50
N ASN A 188 26.20 -12.72 -15.44
CA ASN A 188 26.76 -14.06 -15.30
C ASN A 188 26.82 -14.58 -13.86
N GLN A 189 26.40 -13.79 -12.87
CA GLN A 189 26.34 -14.19 -11.46
C GLN A 189 24.92 -14.63 -11.06
N PRO A 190 24.71 -15.21 -9.87
CA PRO A 190 23.37 -15.33 -9.31
C PRO A 190 22.75 -13.93 -9.15
N PRO A 191 21.47 -13.67 -9.49
CA PRO A 191 20.91 -12.33 -9.43
C PRO A 191 20.93 -11.73 -8.01
N GLU A 192 21.55 -10.56 -7.88
CA GLU A 192 21.40 -9.69 -6.72
C GLU A 192 20.62 -8.44 -7.13
N PHE A 193 19.70 -8.00 -6.27
CA PHE A 193 18.81 -6.89 -6.55
C PHE A 193 19.11 -5.73 -5.61
N GLN A 194 18.95 -4.51 -6.12
CA GLN A 194 19.09 -3.29 -5.36
C GLN A 194 17.88 -2.38 -5.60
N ARG A 195 17.51 -1.67 -4.54
CA ARG A 195 16.47 -0.64 -4.57
C ARG A 195 17.06 0.70 -5.01
N TYR A 196 16.33 1.39 -5.88
CA TYR A 196 16.56 2.76 -6.33
C TYR A 196 15.24 3.53 -6.19
N ASN A 197 15.30 4.86 -6.13
CA ASN A 197 14.10 5.71 -6.18
C ASN A 197 14.28 6.73 -7.30
N PHE A 198 13.21 6.99 -8.05
CA PHE A 198 13.19 7.92 -9.16
C PHE A 198 12.07 8.95 -8.96
N HIS A 199 12.40 10.23 -9.13
CA HIS A 199 11.43 11.31 -9.03
C HIS A 199 10.87 11.62 -10.41
N LEU A 200 9.55 11.46 -10.57
CA LEU A 200 8.86 11.63 -11.85
C LEU A 200 8.95 13.07 -12.38
N ASP A 201 8.71 14.09 -11.54
CA ASP A 201 8.69 15.48 -12.01
C ASP A 201 10.07 16.01 -12.43
N HIS A 202 11.15 15.59 -11.75
CA HIS A 202 12.51 16.04 -12.00
C HIS A 202 13.29 15.12 -12.94
N ALA A 203 12.71 13.98 -13.31
CA ALA A 203 13.35 12.93 -14.08
C ALA A 203 14.72 12.50 -13.53
N SER A 204 14.85 12.43 -12.19
CA SER A 204 16.13 12.25 -11.51
C SER A 204 16.12 11.07 -10.54
N TRP A 205 17.30 10.47 -10.38
CA TRP A 205 17.53 9.40 -9.40
C TRP A 205 17.82 9.98 -8.03
N ALA A 206 17.23 9.40 -6.99
CA ALA A 206 17.59 9.72 -5.61
C ALA A 206 19.10 9.51 -5.38
N ASP A 207 19.71 10.44 -4.65
CA ASP A 207 21.14 10.43 -4.32
C ASP A 207 22.07 10.31 -5.54
N SER A 208 21.61 10.71 -6.73
CA SER A 208 22.31 10.55 -8.01
C SER A 208 22.71 9.09 -8.33
N ARG A 209 22.06 8.11 -7.70
CA ARG A 209 22.38 6.70 -7.85
C ARG A 209 21.41 6.04 -8.84
N ALA A 210 21.88 5.83 -10.06
CA ALA A 210 21.11 5.18 -11.12
C ALA A 210 21.39 3.65 -11.19
N PRO A 211 20.43 2.85 -11.67
CA PRO A 211 20.67 1.46 -12.06
C PRO A 211 21.83 1.31 -13.04
N LYS A 212 22.66 0.29 -12.85
CA LYS A 212 23.88 0.11 -13.66
C LYS A 212 23.60 -0.26 -15.11
N TYR A 213 22.58 -1.09 -15.37
CA TYR A 213 22.39 -1.75 -16.67
C TYR A 213 21.32 -1.11 -17.54
N ASN A 214 20.23 -0.65 -16.94
CA ASN A 214 19.01 -0.27 -17.67
C ASN A 214 18.42 1.07 -17.21
N ALA A 215 19.23 1.97 -16.63
CA ALA A 215 18.74 3.26 -16.14
C ALA A 215 18.06 4.11 -17.22
N SER A 216 18.65 4.21 -18.41
CA SER A 216 18.07 4.98 -19.52
C SER A 216 16.74 4.39 -19.99
N ALA A 217 16.69 3.07 -20.19
CA ALA A 217 15.49 2.35 -20.59
C ALA A 217 14.38 2.43 -19.54
N ILE A 218 14.70 2.28 -18.25
CA ILE A 218 13.74 2.45 -17.16
C ILE A 218 13.23 3.90 -17.13
N ARG A 219 14.11 4.90 -17.26
CA ARG A 219 13.71 6.30 -17.31
C ARG A 219 12.74 6.56 -18.46
N GLN A 220 13.02 6.04 -19.65
CA GLN A 220 12.14 6.17 -20.81
C GLN A 220 10.80 5.48 -20.57
N MET A 221 10.81 4.26 -20.03
CA MET A 221 9.60 3.53 -19.71
C MET A 221 8.74 4.27 -18.66
N LEU A 222 9.35 4.84 -17.62
CA LEU A 222 8.66 5.69 -16.65
C LEU A 222 8.12 6.98 -17.29
N ALA A 223 8.85 7.56 -18.25
CA ALA A 223 8.37 8.70 -19.01
C ALA A 223 7.15 8.34 -19.85
N ASP A 224 7.12 7.17 -20.48
CA ASP A 224 6.00 6.70 -21.27
C ASP A 224 4.78 6.37 -20.39
N TRP A 225 5.01 5.88 -19.17
CA TRP A 225 3.94 5.51 -18.24
C TRP A 225 3.36 6.71 -17.49
N PHE A 226 4.20 7.62 -17.02
CA PHE A 226 3.80 8.67 -16.09
C PHE A 226 3.85 10.08 -16.72
N GLY A 227 4.47 10.21 -17.90
CA GLY A 227 4.76 11.47 -18.56
C GLY A 227 3.73 11.94 -19.57
N ASP A 228 3.34 13.19 -19.41
CA ASP A 228 3.08 14.10 -20.54
C ASP A 228 4.43 14.43 -21.23
N ARG A 229 4.43 14.78 -22.53
CA ARG A 229 5.57 14.95 -23.48
C ARG A 229 6.87 15.68 -23.00
N LYS A 230 6.93 16.20 -21.79
CA LYS A 230 8.08 16.91 -21.19
C LYS A 230 9.22 16.01 -20.70
N LEU A 231 9.00 14.70 -20.52
CA LEU A 231 10.05 13.76 -20.12
C LEU A 231 10.90 13.24 -21.29
N MET A 232 10.58 13.64 -22.53
CA MET A 232 11.28 13.26 -23.76
C MET A 232 12.21 14.35 -24.32
N ALA A 233 12.46 15.43 -23.56
CA ALA A 233 13.35 16.54 -23.94
C ALA A 233 14.69 16.48 -23.20
#